data_AF-A2BY26-F1
#
_entry.id   AF-A2BY26-F1
#
_cell.length_a   1.000
_cell.length_b   1.000
_cell.length_c   1.000
_cell.angle_alpha   90.00
_cell.angle_beta   90.00
_cell.angle_gamma   90.00
#
_symmetry.space_group_name_H-M   'P 1'
#
loop_
_entity.id
_entity.type
_entity.pdbx_description
1 polymer ?
#
loop_
_entity_poly.entity_id
_entity_poly.type
_entity_poly.pdbx_seq_one_letter_code
_entity_poly.pdbx_strand_id
1 'polypeptide(L)'
;MVKGFSESEVKNDKSIKEVKKEKKGLAAFLKGKKFTYTLPGKKQINIFGITVLGLNVVLVLLVILYLNNPKFHDFIFNVGR
;
A
#
# COMPACT_ATOMS: atom_id res chain seq x y z
N MET A 1 -22.20 -33.07 45.36
CA MET A 1 -21.21 -32.73 44.31
C MET A 1 -19.86 -33.24 44.75
N VAL A 2 -19.26 -34.14 43.97
CA VAL A 2 -18.00 -34.81 44.27
C VAL A 2 -16.81 -33.94 43.83
N LYS A 3 -15.77 -33.98 44.66
CA LYS A 3 -14.44 -33.37 44.60
C LYS A 3 -13.83 -33.18 43.20
N GLY A 4 -13.44 -31.94 42.89
CA GLY A 4 -12.42 -31.64 41.88
C GLY A 4 -11.03 -31.73 42.53
N PHE A 5 -10.22 -32.66 42.05
CA PHE A 5 -8.91 -33.04 42.57
C PHE A 5 -7.78 -32.11 42.11
N SER A 6 -6.79 -31.95 43.01
CA SER A 6 -5.34 -31.82 42.80
C SER A 6 -4.77 -30.77 41.85
N GLU A 7 -4.25 -29.69 42.46
CA GLU A 7 -2.81 -29.43 42.59
C GLU A 7 -1.86 -30.21 41.67
N SER A 8 -1.28 -29.50 40.70
CA SER A 8 0.07 -29.79 40.21
C SER A 8 0.67 -28.50 39.63
N GLU A 9 1.45 -27.81 40.47
CA GLU A 9 2.39 -26.77 40.06
C GLU A 9 3.35 -27.34 39.00
N VAL A 10 3.23 -26.89 37.75
CA VAL A 10 4.30 -27.10 36.76
C VAL A 10 5.21 -25.87 36.82
N LYS A 11 6.15 -25.91 37.78
CA LYS A 11 7.38 -25.12 37.72
C LYS A 11 8.22 -25.68 36.57
N ASN A 12 8.16 -25.03 35.40
CA ASN A 12 9.21 -25.19 34.40
C ASN A 12 10.01 -23.90 34.26
N ASP A 13 11.26 -24.09 34.62
CA ASP A 13 12.32 -23.17 34.91
C ASP A 13 12.93 -22.63 33.60
N LYS A 14 13.46 -21.40 33.68
CA LYS A 14 14.35 -20.74 32.69
C LYS A 14 13.84 -20.55 31.26
N SER A 15 13.41 -19.31 31.01
CA SER A 15 13.46 -18.66 29.70
C SER A 15 14.88 -18.72 29.13
N ILE A 16 15.12 -19.64 28.20
CA ILE A 16 16.28 -19.59 27.31
C ILE A 16 16.16 -18.27 26.55
N LYS A 17 17.02 -17.32 26.90
CA LYS A 17 17.23 -16.07 26.17
C LYS A 17 17.75 -16.40 24.78
N GLU A 18 16.87 -16.79 23.86
CA GLU A 18 17.15 -16.60 22.44
C GLU A 18 17.13 -15.11 22.18
N VAL A 19 18.33 -14.52 22.22
CA VAL A 19 18.62 -13.26 21.54
C VAL A 19 18.40 -13.52 20.06
N LYS A 20 17.13 -13.55 19.62
CA LYS A 20 16.76 -13.45 18.22
C LYS A 20 17.27 -12.10 17.77
N LYS A 21 18.43 -12.11 17.10
CA LYS A 21 18.88 -11.02 16.25
C LYS A 21 17.73 -10.73 15.29
N GLU A 22 16.86 -9.79 15.66
CA GLU A 22 15.84 -9.26 14.78
C GLU A 22 16.60 -8.70 13.58
N LYS A 23 16.50 -9.40 12.46
CA LYS A 23 17.02 -8.91 11.19
C LYS A 23 16.24 -7.64 10.89
N LYS A 24 16.84 -6.48 11.20
CA LYS A 24 16.37 -5.12 10.92
C LYS A 24 16.33 -4.88 9.41
N GLY A 25 15.53 -5.66 8.71
CA GLY A 25 15.29 -5.53 7.28
C GLY A 25 13.86 -5.09 7.05
N LEU A 26 13.63 -4.34 5.96
CA LEU A 26 12.30 -3.97 5.48
C LEU A 26 11.37 -5.20 5.39
N ALA A 27 11.92 -6.37 5.06
CA ALA A 27 11.19 -7.64 5.05
C ALA A 27 10.61 -8.05 6.42
N ALA A 28 11.30 -7.80 7.53
CA ALA A 28 10.76 -8.06 8.88
C ALA A 28 9.66 -7.06 9.25
N PHE A 29 9.80 -5.80 8.82
CA PHE A 29 8.79 -4.74 8.97
C PHE A 29 7.51 -5.04 8.18
N LEU A 30 7.64 -5.60 6.97
CA LEU A 30 6.52 -5.99 6.11
C LEU A 30 5.87 -7.30 6.57
N LYS A 31 6.63 -8.24 7.13
CA LYS A 31 6.12 -9.55 7.62
C LYS A 31 5.25 -9.41 8.89
N GLY A 32 5.49 -8.38 9.71
CA GLY A 32 4.72 -8.10 10.93
C GLY A 32 3.44 -7.29 10.71
N LYS A 33 3.32 -6.57 9.59
CA LYS A 33 2.13 -5.77 9.26
C LYS A 33 1.24 -6.54 8.30
N LYS A 34 0.12 -7.07 8.80
CA LYS A 34 -0.98 -7.51 7.93
C LYS A 34 -1.44 -6.30 7.13
N PHE A 35 -1.16 -6.28 5.83
CA PHE A 35 -1.72 -5.30 4.91
C PHE A 35 -3.22 -5.59 4.76
N THR A 36 -4.00 -5.20 5.76
CA THR A 36 -5.45 -5.12 5.62
C THR A 36 -5.74 -3.99 4.66
N TYR A 37 -6.39 -4.30 3.55
CA TYR A 37 -6.87 -3.30 2.60
C TYR A 37 -8.00 -2.51 3.27
N THR A 38 -7.61 -1.43 3.96
CA THR A 38 -8.57 -0.50 4.53
C THR A 38 -9.14 0.33 3.40
N LEU A 39 -10.47 0.41 3.30
CA LEU A 39 -11.09 1.25 2.30
C LEU A 39 -10.60 2.70 2.45
N PRO A 40 -10.22 3.36 1.35
CA PRO A 40 -9.78 4.74 1.40
C PRO A 40 -10.90 5.61 1.99
N GLY A 41 -10.54 6.58 2.83
CA GLY A 41 -11.51 7.47 3.46
C GLY A 41 -12.22 8.36 2.42
N LYS A 42 -13.36 8.95 2.78
CA LYS A 42 -14.15 9.82 1.88
C LYS A 42 -13.33 10.91 1.19
N LYS A 43 -12.40 11.55 1.92
CA LYS A 43 -11.49 12.57 1.37
C LYS A 43 -10.54 12.00 0.31
N GLN A 44 -9.99 10.80 0.55
CA GLN A 44 -9.08 10.14 -0.38
C GLN A 44 -9.81 9.74 -1.67
N ILE A 45 -11.01 9.17 -1.54
CA ILE A 45 -11.83 8.80 -2.70
C ILE A 45 -12.13 10.04 -3.57
N ASN A 46 -12.48 11.17 -2.94
CA ASN A 46 -12.77 12.39 -3.70
C ASN A 46 -11.54 12.92 -4.46
N ILE A 47 -10.36 12.87 -3.82
CA ILE A 47 -9.10 13.25 -4.47
C ILE A 47 -8.82 12.31 -5.64
N PHE A 48 -8.92 10.99 -5.45
CA PHE A 48 -8.74 10.02 -6.52
C PHE A 48 -9.73 10.27 -7.67
N GLY A 49 -11.00 10.52 -7.37
CA GLY A 49 -12.02 10.83 -8.36
C GLY A 49 -11.69 12.08 -9.17
N ILE A 50 -11.34 13.17 -8.50
CA ILE A 50 -10.97 14.43 -9.16
C ILE A 50 -9.69 14.26 -9.99
N THR A 51 -8.70 13.54 -9.48
CA THR A 51 -7.46 13.26 -10.20
C THR A 51 -7.74 12.47 -11.48
N VAL A 52 -8.50 11.37 -11.39
CA VAL A 52 -8.84 10.56 -12.57
C VAL A 52 -9.65 11.38 -13.56
N LEU A 53 -10.66 12.13 -13.11
CA LEU A 53 -11.47 12.96 -13.99
C LEU A 53 -10.63 14.06 -14.66
N GLY A 54 -9.79 14.75 -13.90
CA GLY A 54 -8.91 15.80 -14.39
C GLY A 54 -7.90 15.28 -15.42
N LEU A 55 -7.27 14.13 -15.17
CA LEU A 55 -6.36 13.50 -16.13
C LEU A 55 -7.05 13.14 -17.44
N ASN A 56 -8.29 12.65 -17.39
CA ASN A 56 -9.06 12.36 -18.59
C ASN A 56 -9.42 13.64 -19.37
N VAL A 57 -9.80 14.71 -18.69
CA VAL A 57 -10.06 16.01 -19.33
C VAL A 57 -8.79 16.55 -20.00
N VAL A 58 -7.65 16.48 -19.31
CA VAL A 58 -6.36 16.91 -19.87
C VAL A 58 -5.99 16.07 -21.09
N LEU A 59 -6.21 14.75 -21.05
CA LEU A 59 -5.97 13.87 -22.20
C LEU A 59 -6.77 14.30 -23.43
N VAL A 60 -8.07 14.59 -23.25
CA VAL A 60 -8.93 15.05 -24.35
C VAL A 60 -8.43 16.38 -24.92
N LEU A 61 -8.04 17.32 -24.06
CA LEU A 61 -7.47 18.60 -24.49
C LEU A 61 -6.17 18.42 -25.29
N LEU A 62 -5.29 17.51 -24.86
CA LEU A 62 -4.06 17.20 -25.58
C LEU A 62 -4.33 16.58 -26.95
N VAL A 63 -5.33 15.69 -27.06
CA VAL A 63 -5.74 15.11 -28.35
C VAL A 63 -6.28 16.18 -29.28
N ILE A 64 -7.14 17.08 -28.78
CA ILE A 64 -7.66 18.21 -29.58
C ILE A 64 -6.51 19.11 -30.03
N LEU A 65 -5.56 19.42 -29.15
CA LEU A 65 -4.40 20.24 -29.48
C LEU A 65 -3.51 19.56 -30.53
N TYR A 66 -3.32 18.25 -30.42
CA TYR A 66 -2.57 17.45 -31.38
C TYR A 66 -3.19 17.48 -32.77
N LEU A 67 -4.51 17.38 -32.89
CA LEU A 67 -5.19 17.39 -34.18
C LEU A 67 -5.28 18.79 -34.81
N ASN A 68 -5.32 19.85 -34.00
CA ASN A 68 -5.54 21.22 -34.49
C ASN A 68 -4.27 22.09 -34.55
N ASN A 69 -3.15 21.64 -34.01
CA ASN A 69 -1.91 22.41 -33.99
C ASN A 69 -0.73 21.61 -34.57
N PRO A 70 -0.29 21.93 -35.80
CA PRO A 70 0.80 21.19 -36.46
C PRO A 70 2.13 21.29 -35.70
N LYS A 71 2.41 22.41 -35.03
CA LYS A 71 3.64 22.54 -34.22
C LYS A 71 3.62 21.61 -33.00
N PHE A 72 2.45 21.41 -32.40
CA PHE A 72 2.30 20.51 -31.27
C PHE A 72 2.35 19.04 -31.72
N HIS A 73 1.74 18.72 -32.86
CA HIS A 73 1.88 17.42 -33.51
C HIS A 73 3.36 17.06 -33.73
N ASP A 74 4.12 17.97 -34.35
CA ASP A 74 5.54 17.76 -34.64
C ASP A 74 6.39 17.68 -33.36
N PHE A 75 6.05 18.46 -32.33
CA PHE A 75 6.68 18.36 -31.01
C PHE A 75 6.48 16.96 -30.40
N ILE A 76 5.24 16.45 -30.39
CA ILE A 76 4.93 15.11 -29.87
C ILE A 76 5.66 14.03 -30.68
N PHE A 77 5.68 14.15 -32.01
CA PHE A 77 6.40 13.22 -32.89
C PHE A 77 7.92 13.24 -32.66
N ASN A 78 8.49 14.41 -32.42
CA ASN A 78 9.93 14.55 -32.14
C ASN A 78 10.31 14.06 -30.74
N VAL A 79 9.43 14.20 -29.75
CA VAL A 79 9.65 13.63 -28.40
C VAL A 79 9.50 12.09 -28.42
N GLY A 80 8.64 11.56 -29.28
CA GLY A 80 8.42 10.12 -29.43
C GLY A 80 9.49 9.38 -30.23
N ARG A 81 10.44 10.10 -30.84
CA ARG A 81 11.55 9.56 -31.62
C ARG A 81 12.80 9.41 -30.77
#